data_AF-A0A7V0UJF5-F1
#
_entry.id   AF-A0A7V0UJF5-F1
#
_cell.length_a   1.000
_cell.length_b   1.000
_cell.length_c   1.000
_cell.angle_alpha   90.00
_cell.angle_beta   90.00
_cell.angle_gamma   90.00
#
_symmetry.space_group_name_H-M   'P 1'
#
loop_
_entity.id
_entity.type
_entity.pdbx_description
1 polymer ?
#
loop_
_entity_poly.entity_id
_entity_poly.type
_entity_poly.pdbx_seq_one_letter_code
_entity_poly.pdbx_strand_id
1 'polypeptide(L)'
;MEERGMSGFRSEIGVIPRAAWIIAIAAAIGFAVFLPAVIGPPDQASRPPGLYLIAYCIGLVFGAYVLLAGYVYGDAKRRGMRYVMWTLLALLIPNAIGFILYFILREPLMISCPNCGGLARQKFAFCQYCGTSLAPSCPHCRRAVEPGWSHCPDCGNPLKE
;
A
#
# COMPACT_ATOMS: atom_id res chain seq x y z
N MET A 1 -2.20 19.25 -16.47
CA MET A 1 -1.33 18.33 -15.71
C MET A 1 -1.84 18.09 -14.29
N GLU A 2 -2.50 19.07 -13.66
CA GLU A 2 -3.16 18.98 -12.35
C GLU A 2 -4.16 17.80 -12.19
N GLU A 3 -5.02 17.56 -13.19
CA GLU A 3 -6.10 16.55 -13.11
C GLU A 3 -5.61 15.09 -13.08
N ARG A 4 -4.46 14.79 -13.70
CA ARG A 4 -3.85 13.45 -13.65
C ARG A 4 -3.20 13.15 -12.30
N GLY A 5 -2.72 14.17 -11.58
CA GLY A 5 -2.15 14.02 -10.24
C GLY A 5 -3.21 13.75 -9.18
N MET A 6 -4.30 14.53 -9.20
CA MET A 6 -5.39 14.39 -8.24
C MET A 6 -6.15 13.06 -8.35
N SER A 7 -6.33 12.55 -9.57
CA SER A 7 -7.00 11.26 -9.81
C SER A 7 -6.16 10.08 -9.32
N GLY A 8 -4.84 10.10 -9.57
CA GLY A 8 -3.92 9.06 -9.08
C GLY A 8 -3.81 9.03 -7.54
N PHE A 9 -3.73 10.20 -6.90
CA PHE A 9 -3.67 10.27 -5.45
C PHE A 9 -4.96 9.77 -4.77
N ARG A 10 -6.12 10.11 -5.33
CA ARG A 10 -7.42 9.62 -4.84
C ARG A 10 -7.58 8.11 -5.01
N SER A 11 -7.07 7.52 -6.09
CA SER A 11 -7.10 6.06 -6.26
C SER A 11 -6.19 5.33 -5.28
N GLU A 12 -5.05 5.94 -4.88
CA GLU A 12 -4.17 5.41 -3.83
C GLU A 12 -4.76 5.54 -2.42
N ILE A 13 -5.53 6.60 -2.13
CA ILE A 13 -6.24 6.72 -0.84
C ILE A 13 -7.41 5.73 -0.73
N GLY A 14 -8.09 5.45 -1.83
CA GLY A 14 -9.25 4.53 -1.87
C GLY A 14 -8.92 3.07 -1.50
N VAL A 15 -7.65 2.75 -1.31
CA VAL A 15 -7.11 1.43 -0.96
C VAL A 15 -7.36 1.10 0.51
N ILE A 16 -7.37 2.14 1.35
CA ILE A 16 -7.49 2.00 2.79
C ILE A 16 -8.94 1.66 3.12
N PRO A 17 -9.21 0.52 3.81
CA PRO A 17 -10.57 0.14 4.15
C PRO A 17 -11.20 1.17 5.10
N ARG A 18 -12.51 1.42 4.95
CA ARG A 18 -13.25 2.35 5.84
C ARG A 18 -13.10 2.00 7.32
N ALA A 19 -12.99 0.71 7.64
CA ALA A 19 -12.72 0.24 9.00
C ALA A 19 -11.42 0.81 9.59
N ALA A 20 -10.35 0.92 8.80
CA ALA A 20 -9.07 1.47 9.28
C ALA A 20 -9.20 2.96 9.63
N TRP A 21 -9.97 3.73 8.85
CA TRP A 21 -10.28 5.13 9.18
C TRP A 21 -11.07 5.26 10.48
N ILE A 22 -12.09 4.42 10.67
CA ILE A 22 -12.89 4.41 11.91
C ILE A 22 -12.01 4.08 13.11
N ILE A 23 -11.16 3.05 13.01
CA ILE A 23 -10.24 2.65 14.09
C ILE A 23 -9.22 3.77 14.37
N ALA A 24 -8.65 4.40 13.35
CA ALA A 24 -7.69 5.48 13.52
C ALA A 24 -8.30 6.70 14.23
N ILE A 25 -9.52 7.10 13.85
CA ILE A 25 -10.25 8.20 14.49
C ILE A 25 -10.62 7.84 15.93
N ALA A 26 -11.15 6.64 16.15
CA ALA A 26 -11.49 6.16 17.49
C ALA A 26 -10.26 6.10 18.41
N ALA A 27 -9.12 5.62 17.90
CA ALA A 27 -7.86 5.60 18.65
C ALA A 27 -7.36 7.02 18.95
N ALA A 28 -7.39 7.94 17.97
CA ALA A 28 -6.98 9.32 18.18
C ALA A 28 -7.81 10.02 19.26
N ILE A 29 -9.15 9.88 19.21
CA ILE A 29 -10.06 10.40 20.23
C ILE A 29 -9.80 9.72 21.59
N GLY A 30 -9.62 8.39 21.58
CA GLY A 30 -9.29 7.60 22.76
C GLY A 30 -8.05 8.13 23.46
N PHE A 31 -6.93 8.30 22.75
CA PHE A 31 -5.69 8.86 23.31
C PHE A 31 -5.86 10.30 23.80
N ALA A 32 -6.57 11.14 23.04
CA ALA A 32 -6.80 12.55 23.39
C ALA A 32 -7.59 12.72 24.70
N VAL A 33 -8.48 11.77 25.04
CA VAL A 33 -9.30 11.82 26.27
C VAL A 33 -8.65 11.01 27.41
N PHE A 34 -8.13 9.82 27.10
CA PHE A 34 -7.62 8.87 28.07
C PHE A 34 -6.32 9.35 28.72
N LEU A 35 -5.34 9.83 27.94
CA LEU A 35 -4.05 10.25 28.48
C LEU A 35 -4.17 11.40 29.49
N PRO A 36 -4.92 12.49 29.21
CA PRO A 36 -5.12 13.55 30.19
C PRO A 36 -5.89 13.09 31.43
N ALA A 37 -6.78 12.09 31.30
CA ALA A 37 -7.53 11.54 32.42
C ALA A 37 -6.67 10.70 33.37
N VAL A 38 -5.66 10.00 32.85
CA VAL A 38 -4.78 9.11 33.63
C VAL A 38 -3.55 9.85 34.19
N ILE A 39 -2.93 10.72 33.40
CA ILE A 39 -1.66 11.38 33.74
C ILE A 39 -1.91 12.77 34.38
N GLY A 40 -3.00 13.43 34.02
CA GLY A 40 -3.28 14.79 34.45
C GLY A 40 -3.71 14.89 35.92
N PRO A 41 -3.55 16.07 36.55
CA PRO A 41 -4.15 16.34 37.85
C PRO A 41 -5.64 15.99 37.92
N PRO A 42 -6.15 15.60 39.12
CA PRO A 42 -7.55 15.26 39.31
C PRO A 42 -8.47 16.47 39.09
N ASP A 43 -7.99 17.67 39.40
CA ASP A 43 -8.62 18.93 39.01
C ASP A 43 -8.41 19.20 37.52
N GLN A 44 -9.50 19.19 36.75
CA GLN A 44 -9.49 19.45 35.31
C GLN A 44 -9.05 20.87 34.94
N ALA A 45 -9.36 21.89 35.75
CA ALA A 45 -8.97 23.28 35.53
C ALA A 45 -7.45 23.49 35.68
N SER A 46 -6.79 22.66 36.50
CA SER A 46 -5.34 22.67 36.67
C SER A 46 -4.55 21.89 35.60
N ARG A 47 -5.24 21.18 34.69
CA ARG A 47 -4.55 20.38 33.66
C ARG A 47 -3.82 21.30 32.67
N PRO A 48 -2.50 21.17 32.52
CA PRO A 48 -1.75 22.04 31.63
C PRO A 48 -2.16 21.76 30.16
N PRO A 49 -2.29 22.80 29.32
CA PRO A 49 -2.68 22.63 27.92
C PRO A 49 -1.68 21.76 27.13
N GLY A 50 -0.41 21.76 27.54
CA GLY A 50 0.63 20.90 26.95
C GLY A 50 0.33 19.41 27.01
N LEU A 51 -0.40 18.94 28.04
CA LEU A 51 -0.78 17.53 28.17
C LEU A 51 -1.74 17.09 27.05
N TYR A 52 -2.70 17.94 26.69
CA TYR A 52 -3.63 17.69 25.59
C TYR A 52 -2.93 17.70 24.23
N LEU A 53 -1.96 18.61 24.04
CA LEU A 53 -1.14 18.62 22.83
C LEU A 53 -0.32 17.34 22.68
N ILE A 54 0.33 16.88 23.75
CA ILE A 54 1.08 15.61 23.74
C ILE A 54 0.16 14.43 23.45
N ALA A 55 -0.99 14.35 24.13
CA ALA A 55 -1.97 13.29 23.92
C ALA A 55 -2.50 13.25 22.47
N TYR A 56 -2.76 14.41 21.89
CA TYR A 56 -3.18 14.55 20.50
C TYR A 56 -2.08 14.09 19.54
N CYS A 57 -0.82 14.50 19.75
CA CYS A 57 0.31 14.06 18.94
C CYS A 57 0.49 12.54 18.97
N ILE A 58 0.39 11.91 20.15
CA ILE A 58 0.46 10.46 20.30
C ILE A 58 -0.69 9.77 19.55
N GLY A 59 -1.92 10.29 19.71
CA GLY A 59 -3.10 9.78 19.02
C GLY A 59 -2.96 9.88 17.50
N LEU A 60 -2.39 10.96 16.97
CA LEU A 60 -2.11 11.12 15.54
C LEU A 60 -1.07 10.14 15.03
N VAL A 61 0.04 9.95 15.74
CA VAL A 61 1.08 8.99 15.34
C VAL A 61 0.52 7.58 15.33
N PHE A 62 -0.23 7.19 16.37
CA PHE A 62 -0.86 5.89 16.43
C PHE A 62 -1.93 5.71 15.33
N GLY A 63 -2.77 6.73 15.10
CA GLY A 63 -3.76 6.74 14.02
C GLY A 63 -3.11 6.61 12.64
N ALA A 64 -2.00 7.32 12.39
CA ALA A 64 -1.24 7.20 11.15
C ALA A 64 -0.68 5.77 10.97
N TYR A 65 -0.22 5.14 12.05
CA TYR A 65 0.26 3.75 12.02
C TYR A 65 -0.87 2.76 11.69
N VAL A 66 -2.07 2.96 12.25
CA VAL A 66 -3.27 2.17 11.92
C VAL A 66 -3.65 2.34 10.44
N LEU A 67 -3.63 3.57 9.93
CA LEU A 67 -3.91 3.84 8.52
C LEU A 67 -2.88 3.18 7.60
N LEU A 68 -1.60 3.21 7.99
CA LEU A 68 -0.53 2.56 7.24
C LEU A 68 -0.72 1.03 7.22
N ALA A 69 -1.08 0.42 8.34
CA ALA A 69 -1.43 -1.00 8.40
C ALA A 69 -2.66 -1.33 7.52
N GLY A 70 -3.67 -0.46 7.53
CA GLY A 70 -4.84 -0.54 6.64
C GLY A 70 -4.47 -0.42 5.17
N TYR A 71 -3.51 0.45 4.82
CA TYR A 71 -2.98 0.57 3.47
C TYR A 71 -2.29 -0.73 3.04
N VAL A 72 -1.41 -1.29 3.87
CA VAL A 72 -0.74 -2.58 3.61
C VAL A 72 -1.77 -3.69 3.38
N TYR A 73 -2.82 -3.75 4.20
CA TYR A 73 -3.91 -4.71 4.04
C TYR A 73 -4.56 -4.61 2.66
N GLY A 74 -4.99 -3.39 2.28
CA GLY A 74 -5.67 -3.15 1.01
C GLY A 74 -4.76 -3.38 -0.18
N ASP A 75 -3.52 -2.91 -0.11
CA ASP A 75 -2.53 -3.04 -1.17
C ASP A 75 -2.13 -4.51 -1.40
N ALA A 76 -1.91 -5.28 -0.33
CA ALA A 76 -1.59 -6.70 -0.44
C ALA A 76 -2.76 -7.51 -1.02
N LYS A 77 -4.01 -7.14 -0.66
CA LYS A 77 -5.23 -7.75 -1.21
C LYS A 77 -5.36 -7.49 -2.71
N ARG A 78 -5.09 -6.27 -3.18
CA ARG A 78 -5.11 -5.91 -4.62
C ARG A 78 -4.03 -6.63 -5.43
N ARG A 79 -2.89 -6.92 -4.81
CA ARG A 79 -1.77 -7.65 -5.42
C ARG A 79 -1.96 -9.18 -5.41
N GLY A 80 -3.07 -9.68 -4.85
CA GLY A 80 -3.33 -11.12 -4.76
C GLY A 80 -2.39 -11.86 -3.79
N MET A 81 -1.69 -11.13 -2.91
CA MET A 81 -0.83 -11.73 -1.89
C MET A 81 -1.66 -12.17 -0.67
N ARG A 82 -1.09 -13.05 0.18
CA ARG A 82 -1.68 -13.44 1.47
C ARG A 82 -1.70 -12.24 2.44
N TYR A 83 -2.68 -11.37 2.28
CA TYR A 83 -2.74 -10.03 2.87
C TYR A 83 -2.64 -10.03 4.41
N VAL A 84 -3.26 -10.99 5.10
CA VAL A 84 -3.20 -11.09 6.57
C VAL A 84 -1.77 -11.28 7.06
N MET A 85 -1.02 -12.17 6.42
CA MET A 85 0.36 -12.46 6.80
C MET A 85 1.26 -11.23 6.62
N TRP A 86 1.12 -10.53 5.49
CA TRP A 86 1.87 -9.30 5.23
C TRP A 86 1.53 -8.17 6.19
N THR A 87 0.25 -8.02 6.57
CA THR A 87 -0.14 -7.04 7.57
C THR A 87 0.38 -7.37 8.96
N LEU A 88 0.38 -8.65 9.35
CA LEU A 88 0.95 -9.08 10.61
C LEU A 88 2.46 -8.87 10.64
N LEU A 89 3.16 -9.19 9.55
CA LEU A 89 4.58 -8.92 9.40
C LEU A 89 4.89 -7.42 9.52
N ALA A 90 4.09 -6.57 8.87
CA ALA A 90 4.25 -5.12 8.94
C ALA A 90 4.04 -4.57 10.37
N LEU A 91 3.09 -5.14 11.11
CA LEU A 91 2.69 -4.70 12.45
C LEU A 91 3.58 -5.24 13.58
N LEU A 92 4.01 -6.51 13.49
CA LEU A 92 4.76 -7.19 14.55
C LEU A 92 6.24 -6.83 14.57
N ILE A 93 6.79 -6.41 13.43
CA ILE A 93 8.19 -6.02 13.37
C ILE A 93 8.32 -4.56 13.85
N PRO A 94 9.07 -4.31 14.94
CA PRO A 94 9.19 -2.99 15.54
C PRO A 94 9.95 -2.00 14.64
N ASN A 95 9.95 -0.72 15.03
CA ASN A 95 10.70 0.36 14.38
C ASN A 95 10.34 0.59 12.90
N ALA A 96 9.09 0.29 12.52
CA ALA A 96 8.61 0.40 11.14
C ALA A 96 9.33 -0.47 10.09
N ILE A 97 10.25 -1.35 10.51
CA ILE A 97 11.00 -2.24 9.61
C ILE A 97 10.03 -3.13 8.82
N GLY A 98 8.96 -3.61 9.45
CA GLY A 98 7.94 -4.42 8.76
C GLY A 98 7.29 -3.71 7.58
N PHE A 99 7.04 -2.40 7.69
CA PHE A 99 6.50 -1.61 6.58
C PHE A 99 7.53 -1.43 5.47
N ILE A 100 8.79 -1.15 5.81
CA ILE A 100 9.88 -1.03 4.84
C ILE A 100 10.03 -2.34 4.06
N LEU A 101 10.06 -3.48 4.76
CA LEU A 101 10.14 -4.80 4.15
C LEU A 101 8.95 -5.07 3.21
N TYR A 102 7.74 -4.70 3.61
CA TYR A 102 6.56 -4.81 2.73
C TYR A 102 6.74 -4.03 1.43
N PHE A 103 7.19 -2.78 1.50
CA PHE A 103 7.36 -1.94 0.31
C PHE A 103 8.43 -2.45 -0.65
N ILE A 104 9.49 -3.07 -0.12
CA ILE A 104 10.56 -3.68 -0.92
C ILE A 104 10.08 -4.98 -1.58
N LEU A 105 9.32 -5.81 -0.85
CA LEU A 105 8.94 -7.16 -1.29
C LEU A 105 7.57 -7.23 -1.98
N ARG A 106 6.86 -6.12 -2.16
CA ARG A 106 5.52 -6.12 -2.76
C ARG A 106 5.53 -6.63 -4.21
N GLU A 107 4.63 -7.55 -4.52
CA GLU A 107 4.43 -8.05 -5.88
C GLU A 107 3.81 -6.99 -6.82
N PRO A 108 4.03 -7.06 -8.14
CA PRO A 108 3.35 -6.18 -9.11
C PRO A 108 1.82 -6.32 -9.03
N LEU A 109 1.10 -5.29 -9.48
CA LEU A 109 -0.35 -5.31 -9.53
C LEU A 109 -0.86 -6.38 -10.52
N MET A 110 -2.05 -6.90 -10.24
CA MET A 110 -2.76 -7.82 -11.12
C MET A 110 -3.61 -7.03 -12.11
N ILE A 111 -3.59 -7.44 -13.38
CA ILE A 111 -4.41 -6.89 -14.46
C ILE A 111 -5.38 -7.95 -14.97
N SER A 112 -6.56 -7.52 -15.35
CA SER A 112 -7.55 -8.39 -16.00
C SER A 112 -7.27 -8.44 -17.50
N CYS A 113 -7.26 -9.64 -18.09
CA CYS A 113 -7.09 -9.82 -19.52
C CYS A 113 -8.31 -9.29 -20.29
N PRO A 114 -8.13 -8.44 -21.32
CA PRO A 114 -9.25 -7.87 -22.08
C PRO A 114 -10.01 -8.90 -22.91
N ASN A 115 -9.41 -10.05 -23.22
CA ASN A 115 -10.02 -11.10 -24.04
C ASN A 115 -10.80 -12.13 -23.20
N CYS A 116 -10.22 -12.63 -22.11
CA CYS A 116 -10.82 -13.72 -21.32
C CYS A 116 -11.23 -13.33 -19.89
N GLY A 117 -10.87 -12.14 -19.42
CA GLY A 117 -11.11 -11.70 -18.03
C GLY A 117 -10.22 -12.37 -16.98
N GLY A 118 -9.29 -13.25 -17.37
CA GLY A 118 -8.36 -13.90 -16.46
C GLY A 118 -7.38 -12.92 -15.80
N LEU A 119 -7.09 -13.12 -14.51
CA LEU A 119 -6.12 -12.32 -13.76
C LEU A 119 -4.69 -12.72 -14.11
N ALA A 120 -3.92 -11.78 -14.61
CA ALA A 120 -2.50 -11.94 -14.91
C ALA A 120 -1.67 -10.88 -14.18
N ARG A 121 -0.43 -11.22 -13.82
CA ARG A 121 0.50 -10.23 -13.27
C ARG A 121 1.02 -9.34 -14.40
N GLN A 122 1.23 -8.04 -14.12
CA GLN A 122 1.77 -7.08 -15.10
C GLN A 122 3.13 -7.46 -15.70
N LYS A 123 3.88 -8.37 -15.05
CA LYS A 123 5.19 -8.83 -15.54
C LYS A 123 5.12 -9.84 -16.70
N PHE A 124 3.96 -10.41 -17.01
CA PHE A 124 3.83 -11.41 -18.07
C PHE A 124 3.45 -10.78 -19.41
N ALA A 125 4.15 -11.16 -20.48
CA ALA A 125 3.88 -10.67 -21.84
C ALA A 125 2.57 -11.23 -22.40
N PHE A 126 2.19 -12.43 -21.98
CA PHE A 126 1.03 -13.15 -22.50
C PHE A 126 0.13 -13.62 -21.36
N CYS A 127 -1.18 -13.66 -21.61
CA CYS A 127 -2.14 -14.23 -20.69
C CYS A 127 -1.96 -15.75 -20.58
N GLN A 128 -1.80 -16.25 -19.36
CA GLN A 128 -1.68 -17.69 -19.06
C GLN A 128 -2.94 -18.51 -19.38
N TYR A 129 -4.09 -17.87 -19.59
CA TYR A 129 -5.37 -18.53 -19.87
C TYR A 129 -5.70 -18.58 -21.36
N CYS A 130 -5.49 -17.49 -22.10
CA CYS A 130 -5.89 -17.39 -23.52
C CYS A 130 -4.78 -17.01 -24.50
N GLY A 131 -3.56 -16.73 -24.03
CA GLY A 131 -2.43 -16.37 -24.88
C GLY A 131 -2.46 -14.96 -25.47
N THR A 132 -3.47 -14.13 -25.17
CA THR A 132 -3.52 -12.73 -25.60
C THR A 132 -2.31 -11.95 -25.07
N SER A 133 -1.71 -11.11 -25.92
CA SER A 133 -0.60 -10.23 -25.54
C SER A 133 -1.08 -9.15 -24.56
N LEU A 134 -0.44 -9.07 -23.41
CA LEU A 134 -0.70 -8.10 -22.34
C LEU A 134 0.38 -7.01 -22.26
N ALA A 135 1.58 -7.30 -22.75
CA ALA A 135 2.70 -6.37 -22.80
C ALA A 135 3.59 -6.66 -24.03
N PRO A 136 4.41 -5.70 -24.48
CA PRO A 136 5.39 -5.94 -25.54
C PRO A 136 6.27 -7.14 -25.19
N SER A 137 6.57 -7.97 -26.20
CA SER A 137 7.34 -9.19 -26.02
C SER A 137 8.50 -9.27 -27.00
N CYS A 138 9.61 -9.88 -26.60
CA CYS A 138 10.73 -10.15 -27.50
C CYS A 138 10.29 -11.10 -28.65
N PRO A 139 10.63 -10.81 -29.92
CA PRO A 139 10.26 -11.67 -31.05
C PRO A 139 10.97 -13.03 -31.01
N HIS A 140 12.14 -13.12 -30.37
CA HIS A 140 12.94 -14.33 -30.30
C HIS A 140 12.51 -15.26 -29.14
N CYS A 141 12.47 -14.75 -27.91
CA CYS A 141 12.23 -15.59 -26.72
C CYS A 141 10.82 -15.45 -26.12
N ARG A 142 9.98 -14.54 -26.64
CA ARG A 142 8.58 -14.30 -26.22
C ARG A 142 8.41 -13.92 -24.74
N ARG A 143 9.47 -13.43 -24.08
CA ARG A 143 9.39 -12.82 -22.73
C ARG A 143 9.00 -11.34 -22.80
N ALA A 144 8.43 -10.83 -21.71
CA ALA A 144 7.99 -9.44 -21.60
C ALA A 144 9.19 -8.50 -21.66
N VAL A 145 9.01 -7.36 -22.34
CA VAL A 145 10.04 -6.33 -22.47
C VAL A 145 9.42 -4.94 -22.29
N GLU A 146 10.20 -4.02 -21.72
CA GLU A 146 9.78 -2.64 -21.56
C GLU A 146 9.95 -1.84 -22.86
N PRO A 147 9.04 -0.89 -23.17
CA PRO A 147 9.22 0.04 -24.29
C PRO A 147 10.52 0.84 -24.15
N GLY A 148 11.29 0.91 -25.24
CA GLY A 148 12.53 1.71 -25.30
C GLY A 148 13.81 0.93 -25.02
N TRP A 149 13.72 -0.31 -24.55
CA TRP A 149 14.89 -1.18 -24.43
C TRP A 149 15.48 -1.53 -25.80
N SER A 150 16.81 -1.62 -25.87
CA SER A 150 17.53 -1.99 -27.11
C SER A 150 17.69 -3.50 -27.26
N HIS A 151 17.88 -4.22 -26.16
CA HIS A 151 18.10 -5.66 -26.13
C HIS A 151 17.24 -6.33 -25.07
N CYS A 152 16.88 -7.59 -25.30
CA CYS A 152 16.14 -8.39 -24.33
C CYS A 152 17.05 -8.79 -23.14
N PRO A 153 16.63 -8.59 -21.87
CA PRO A 153 17.46 -8.96 -20.70
C PRO A 153 17.61 -10.47 -20.53
N ASP A 154 16.72 -11.24 -21.16
CA ASP A 154 16.61 -12.68 -20.98
C ASP A 154 17.39 -13.48 -22.03
N CYS A 155 17.45 -13.00 -23.27
CA CYS A 155 18.10 -13.70 -24.38
C CYS A 155 19.14 -12.85 -25.13
N GLY A 156 19.24 -11.55 -24.85
CA GLY A 156 20.21 -10.65 -25.49
C GLY A 156 19.87 -10.22 -26.92
N ASN A 157 18.76 -10.70 -27.52
CA ASN A 157 18.40 -10.32 -28.89
C ASN A 157 18.01 -8.82 -28.98
N PRO A 158 18.36 -8.10 -30.07
CA PRO A 158 17.86 -6.75 -30.29
C PRO A 158 16.33 -6.72 -30.34
N LEU A 159 15.74 -5.68 -29.76
CA LEU A 159 14.30 -5.41 -29.72
C LEU A 159 13.87 -4.31 -30.70
N LYS A 160 14.86 -3.58 -31.24
CA LYS A 160 14.69 -2.63 -32.32
C LYS A 160 15.24 -3.26 -33.59
N GLU A 161 14.44 -3.20 -34.65
CA GLU A 161 14.96 -2.91 -35.99
C GLU A 161 14.55 -1.48 -36.31
#